data_AF-A0A329RFV9-F1
#
_entry.id   AF-A0A329RFV9-F1
#
_cell.length_a   1.000
_cell.length_b   1.000
_cell.length_c   1.000
_cell.angle_alpha   90.00
_cell.angle_beta   90.00
_cell.angle_gamma   90.00
#
_symmetry.space_group_name_H-M   'P 1'
#
loop_
_entity.id
_entity.type
_entity.pdbx_description
1 polymer ?
#
loop_
_entity_poly.entity_id
_entity_poly.type
_entity_poly.pdbx_seq_one_letter_code
_entity_poly.pdbx_strand_id
1 'polypeptide(L)'
;MAALESLNMASPIMHGDVVRLEGELINIGRSSLTLQVTGCRHDIATRRFVHAVDAVMTAVALDDNNRPIRGLPELVDRSNGIRIDRLQEIAQQRKTLSMRLKKMEDPSISCQRFRWKC
;
A
#
# COMPACT_ATOMS: atom_id res chain seq x y z
N MET A 1 -3.34 -10.56 4.60
CA MET A 1 -2.42 -10.80 3.47
C MET A 1 -1.50 -9.61 3.39
N ALA A 2 -0.19 -9.85 3.24
CA ALA A 2 0.74 -8.80 2.89
C ALA A 2 0.80 -8.68 1.38
N ALA A 3 0.76 -7.46 0.85
CA ALA A 3 0.79 -7.19 -0.59
C ALA A 3 1.23 -5.76 -0.86
N LEU A 4 1.92 -5.55 -1.97
CA LEU A 4 2.06 -4.24 -2.60
C LEU A 4 0.84 -4.06 -3.52
N GLU A 5 -0.01 -3.10 -3.21
CA GLU A 5 -1.29 -2.91 -3.93
C GLU A 5 -1.12 -2.02 -5.15
N SER A 6 -0.36 -0.93 -5.00
CA SER A 6 -0.06 -0.01 -6.08
C SER A 6 1.32 0.59 -5.92
N LEU A 7 1.96 0.82 -7.06
CA LEU A 7 3.20 1.56 -7.19
C LEU A 7 3.06 2.46 -8.41
N ASN A 8 3.11 3.78 -8.19
CA ASN A 8 3.06 4.77 -9.24
C ASN A 8 4.38 5.54 -9.26
N MET A 9 5.02 5.59 -10.43
CA MET A 9 6.26 6.35 -10.62
C MET A 9 5.93 7.64 -11.37
N ALA A 10 6.01 8.77 -10.67
CA ALA A 10 5.75 10.09 -11.23
C ALA A 10 6.99 10.70 -11.92
N SER A 11 8.19 10.38 -11.43
CA SER A 11 9.44 10.81 -12.07
C SER A 11 10.53 9.73 -11.92
N PRO A 12 11.45 9.63 -12.88
CA PRO A 12 12.54 8.67 -12.80
C PRO A 12 13.52 9.05 -11.68
N ILE A 13 14.08 8.02 -11.04
CA ILE A 13 15.13 8.14 -10.03
C ILE A 13 16.42 7.65 -10.68
N MET A 14 17.44 8.50 -10.74
CA MET A 14 18.71 8.21 -11.40
C MET A 14 19.77 7.80 -10.39
N HIS A 15 20.85 7.19 -10.88
CA HIS A 15 22.02 6.91 -10.06
C HIS A 15 22.60 8.21 -9.49
N GLY A 16 22.88 8.22 -8.19
CA GLY A 16 23.37 9.41 -7.48
C GLY A 16 22.26 10.31 -6.92
N ASP A 17 20.99 10.05 -7.23
CA ASP A 17 19.89 10.76 -6.58
C ASP A 17 19.77 10.36 -5.11
N VAL A 18 19.55 11.36 -4.26
CA VAL A 18 19.19 11.13 -2.85
C VAL A 18 17.67 11.08 -2.76
N VAL A 19 17.13 9.97 -2.28
CA VAL A 19 15.67 9.76 -2.17
C VAL A 19 15.25 9.77 -0.71
N ARG A 20 14.17 10.49 -0.43
CA ARG A 20 13.46 10.48 0.85
C ARG A 20 12.15 9.72 0.68
N LEU A 21 11.94 8.71 1.50
CA LEU A 21 10.66 7.99 1.58
C LEU A 21 9.99 8.35 2.89
N GLU A 22 8.73 8.77 2.81
CA GLU A 22 7.88 9.05 3.96
C GLU A 22 6.70 8.10 3.94
N GLY A 23 6.55 7.32 5.01
CA GLY A 23 5.47 6.37 5.15
C GLY A 23 4.51 6.81 6.25
N GLU A 24 3.22 6.74 5.97
CA GLU A 24 2.16 6.96 6.94
C GLU A 24 1.21 5.75 6.98
N LEU A 25 0.81 5.36 8.19
CA LEU A 25 -0.25 4.38 8.40
C LEU A 25 -1.60 5.03 8.09
N ILE A 26 -2.32 4.47 7.12
CA ILE A 26 -3.65 4.95 6.73
C ILE A 26 -4.77 4.08 7.32
N ASN A 27 -4.47 2.84 7.69
CA ASN A 27 -5.43 1.94 8.31
C ASN A 27 -4.74 0.84 9.13
N ILE A 28 -5.37 0.47 10.24
CA ILE A 28 -4.99 -0.69 11.05
C ILE A 28 -6.20 -1.61 11.14
N GLY A 29 -6.06 -2.82 10.58
CA GLY A 29 -7.02 -3.90 10.73
C GLY A 29 -6.70 -4.78 11.94
N ARG A 30 -7.40 -5.91 12.06
CA ARG A 30 -7.25 -6.84 13.19
C ARG A 30 -5.81 -7.36 13.40
N SER A 31 -5.10 -7.60 12.30
CA SER A 31 -3.73 -8.12 12.26
C SER A 31 -2.92 -7.54 11.08
N SER A 32 -3.47 -6.56 10.37
CA SER A 32 -2.88 -5.98 9.15
C SER A 32 -2.71 -4.48 9.27
N LEU A 33 -1.67 -3.96 8.65
CA LEU A 33 -1.32 -2.54 8.63
C LEU A 33 -1.30 -2.08 7.17
N THR A 34 -2.03 -1.02 6.84
CA THR A 34 -1.95 -0.43 5.49
C THR A 34 -1.17 0.88 5.58
N LEU A 35 -0.11 0.96 4.77
CA LEU A 35 0.85 2.04 4.71
C LEU A 35 0.75 2.71 3.35
N GLN A 36 0.65 4.04 3.35
CA GLN A 36 0.88 4.85 2.16
C GLN A 36 2.30 5.42 2.26
N VAL A 37 3.08 5.26 1.19
CA VAL A 37 4.46 5.73 1.11
C VAL A 37 4.55 6.71 -0.03
N THR A 38 5.09 7.89 0.25
CA THR A 38 5.42 8.90 -0.75
C THR A 38 6.93 9.09 -0.77
N GLY A 39 7.51 8.99 -1.95
CA GLY A 39 8.92 9.14 -2.19
C GLY A 39 9.23 10.36 -3.02
N CYS A 40 10.21 11.13 -2.57
CA CYS A 40 10.69 12.33 -3.23
C CYS A 40 12.20 12.22 -3.45
N ARG A 41 12.66 12.53 -4.67
CA ARG A 41 14.08 12.71 -4.95
C ARG A 41 14.50 14.14 -4.61
N HIS A 42 15.72 14.30 -4.09
CA HIS A 42 16.30 15.59 -3.80
C HIS A 42 17.11 16.07 -5.00
N ASP A 43 16.63 17.13 -5.65
CA ASP A 43 17.37 17.80 -6.70
C ASP A 43 18.40 18.75 -6.05
N ILE A 44 19.68 18.43 -6.21
CA ILE A 44 20.79 19.16 -5.60
C ILE A 44 20.93 20.56 -6.22
N ALA A 45 20.67 20.70 -7.53
CA ALA A 45 20.84 21.96 -8.23
C ALA A 45 19.76 22.97 -7.83
N THR A 46 18.51 22.50 -7.69
CA THR A 46 17.38 23.37 -7.31
C THR A 46 17.10 23.37 -5.81
N ARG A 47 17.76 22.51 -5.02
CA ARG A 47 17.53 22.27 -3.58
C ARG A 47 16.07 21.98 -3.25
N ARG A 48 15.38 21.27 -4.16
CA ARG A 48 13.96 20.95 -4.03
C ARG A 48 13.74 19.45 -4.01
N PHE A 49 12.71 19.05 -3.27
CA PHE A 49 12.19 17.70 -3.31
C PHE A 49 11.21 17.59 -4.48
N VAL A 50 11.52 16.69 -5.41
CA VAL A 50 10.67 16.36 -6.55
C VAL A 50 9.99 15.03 -6.26
N HIS A 51 8.67 15.02 -6.30
CA HIS A 51 7.90 13.80 -6.12
C HIS A 51 8.26 12.76 -7.18
N ALA A 52 8.54 11.54 -6.76
CA ALA A 52 9.08 10.49 -7.61
C ALA A 52 8.22 9.22 -7.59
N VAL A 53 7.76 8.80 -6.42
CA VAL A 53 7.04 7.53 -6.29
C VAL A 53 5.94 7.64 -5.24
N ASP A 54 4.79 7.05 -5.52
CA ASP A 54 3.75 6.77 -4.53
C ASP A 54 3.51 5.27 -4.49
N ALA A 55 3.41 4.72 -3.29
CA ALA A 55 3.13 3.31 -3.09
C ALA A 55 2.11 3.10 -1.98
N VAL A 56 1.32 2.05 -2.12
CA VAL A 56 0.42 1.57 -1.07
C VAL A 56 0.73 0.11 -0.83
N MET A 57 1.03 -0.21 0.42
CA MET A 57 1.31 -1.58 0.82
C MET A 57 0.52 -1.96 2.06
N THR A 58 0.17 -3.23 2.13
CA THR A 58 -0.39 -3.84 3.33
C THR A 58 0.63 -4.82 3.91
N ALA A 59 0.92 -4.68 5.20
CA ALA A 59 1.73 -5.57 6.01
C ALA A 59 0.86 -6.34 7.01
N VAL A 60 1.41 -7.40 7.60
CA VAL A 60 0.74 -8.23 8.63
C VAL A 60 1.68 -8.35 9.82
N ALA A 61 1.19 -8.06 11.03
CA ALA A 61 1.95 -8.27 12.24
C ALA A 61 1.96 -9.77 12.59
N LEU A 62 3.15 -10.34 12.81
CA LEU A 62 3.36 -11.75 13.12
C LEU A 62 3.97 -11.90 14.51
N ASP A 63 3.61 -12.97 15.22
CA ASP A 63 4.23 -13.39 16.47
C ASP A 63 5.49 -14.24 16.22
N ASP A 64 6.16 -14.65 17.29
CA ASP A 64 7.38 -15.47 17.23
C ASP A 64 7.16 -16.85 16.56
N ASN A 65 5.90 -17.28 16.40
CA ASN A 65 5.52 -18.52 15.74
C ASN A 65 5.01 -18.30 14.30
N ASN A 66 5.29 -17.14 13.70
CA ASN A 66 4.80 -16.72 12.39
C ASN A 66 3.26 -16.72 12.26
N ARG A 67 2.52 -16.53 13.36
CA ARG A 67 1.06 -16.42 13.34
C ARG A 67 0.63 -14.95 13.40
N PRO A 68 -0.46 -14.54 12.73
CA PRO A 68 -0.93 -13.17 12.80
C PRO A 68 -1.33 -12.76 14.22
N ILE A 69 -0.70 -11.70 14.73
CA ILE A 69 -1.05 -11.11 16.03
C ILE A 69 -2.45 -10.49 15.92
N ARG A 70 -3.32 -10.84 16.86
CA ARG A 70 -4.66 -10.25 16.97
C ARG A 70 -4.63 -9.15 18.02
N GLY A 71 -5.27 -8.02 17.72
CA GLY A 71 -5.40 -6.91 18.67
C GLY A 71 -4.36 -5.82 18.46
N LEU A 72 -4.06 -5.49 17.20
CA LEU A 72 -3.32 -4.29 16.90
C LEU A 72 -4.06 -3.04 17.43
N PRO A 73 -3.34 -2.01 17.88
CA PRO A 73 -3.95 -0.80 18.38
C PRO A 73 -4.75 -0.09 17.28
N GLU A 74 -5.76 0.67 17.67
CA GLU A 74 -6.50 1.50 16.73
C GLU A 74 -5.63 2.65 16.22
N LEU A 75 -5.77 2.96 14.93
CA LEU A 75 -5.11 4.12 14.35
C LEU A 75 -5.80 5.38 14.87
N VAL A 76 -5.08 6.17 15.65
CA VAL A 76 -5.58 7.41 16.23
C VAL A 76 -4.68 8.57 15.87
N ASP A 77 -5.27 9.69 15.48
CA ASP A 77 -4.57 10.97 15.39
C ASP A 77 -4.99 11.83 16.58
N ARG A 78 -4.03 12.13 17.46
CA ARG A 78 -4.25 12.95 18.66
C ARG A 78 -4.65 14.39 18.34
N SER A 79 -4.35 14.86 17.13
CA SER A 79 -4.56 16.24 16.71
C SER A 79 -5.82 16.43 15.85
N ASN A 80 -6.27 15.40 15.12
CA ASN A 80 -7.37 15.52 14.17
C ASN A 80 -8.06 14.19 13.82
N GLY A 81 -9.18 13.88 14.48
CA GLY A 81 -9.96 12.66 14.22
C GLY A 81 -10.55 12.57 12.80
N ILE A 82 -10.96 13.69 12.19
CA ILE A 82 -11.56 13.74 10.84
C ILE A 82 -10.57 13.23 9.77
N ARG A 83 -9.27 13.41 10.02
CA ARG A 83 -8.22 12.94 9.11
C ARG A 83 -8.17 11.41 9.06
N ILE A 84 -8.33 10.75 10.20
CA ILE A 84 -8.32 9.29 10.28
C ILE A 84 -9.50 8.69 9.54
N ASP A 85 -10.71 9.24 9.71
CA ASP A 85 -11.91 8.73 9.03
C ASP A 85 -11.74 8.71 7.51
N ARG A 86 -11.20 9.81 6.93
CA ARG A 86 -10.93 9.88 5.49
C ARG A 86 -9.87 8.87 5.06
N LEU A 87 -8.80 8.72 5.83
CA LEU A 87 -7.74 7.76 5.53
C LEU A 87 -8.24 6.32 5.57
N GLN A 88 -9.09 6.00 6.54
CA GLN A 88 -9.75 4.70 6.65
C GLN A 88 -10.69 4.43 5.48
N GLU A 89 -11.46 5.44 5.04
CA GLU A 89 -12.32 5.32 3.86
C GLU A 89 -11.50 5.02 2.60
N ILE A 90 -10.43 5.78 2.36
CA ILE A 90 -9.50 5.55 1.23
C ILE A 90 -8.90 4.15 1.30
N ALA A 91 -8.47 3.70 2.49
CA ALA A 91 -7.91 2.36 2.67
C ALA A 91 -8.95 1.26 2.40
N GLN A 92 -10.20 1.45 2.80
CA GLN A 92 -11.28 0.49 2.56
C GLN A 92 -11.62 0.37 1.07
N GLN A 93 -11.64 1.50 0.36
CA GLN A 93 -11.81 1.53 -1.09
C GLN A 93 -10.66 0.78 -1.80
N ARG A 94 -9.41 1.04 -1.41
CA ARG A 94 -8.21 0.37 -1.96
C ARG A 94 -8.22 -1.14 -1.71
N LYS A 95 -8.52 -1.57 -0.47
CA LYS A 95 -8.66 -2.99 -0.13
C LYS A 95 -9.69 -3.70 -1.00
N THR A 96 -10.80 -3.02 -1.31
CA THR A 96 -11.85 -3.56 -2.19
C THR A 96 -11.33 -3.74 -3.62
N LEU A 97 -10.58 -2.76 -4.15
CA LEU A 97 -9.94 -2.86 -5.45
C LEU A 97 -8.92 -4.01 -5.50
N SER A 98 -8.05 -4.13 -4.49
CA SER A 98 -7.05 -5.21 -4.41
C SER A 98 -7.70 -6.60 -4.37
N MET A 99 -8.80 -6.77 -3.63
CA MET A 99 -9.55 -8.04 -3.64
C MET A 99 -10.15 -8.35 -5.01
N ARG A 100 -10.57 -7.34 -5.77
CA ARG A 100 -11.08 -7.52 -7.15
C ARG A 100 -9.95 -7.90 -8.12
N LEU A 101 -8.83 -7.18 -8.07
CA LEU A 101 -7.66 -7.47 -8.90
C LEU A 101 -7.14 -8.89 -8.66
N LYS A 102 -7.05 -9.30 -7.39
CA LYS A 102 -6.63 -10.66 -7.04
C LYS A 102 -7.59 -11.75 -7.55
N LYS A 103 -8.89 -11.47 -7.60
CA LYS A 103 -9.86 -12.38 -8.24
C LYS A 103 -9.60 -12.48 -9.75
N MET A 104 -9.28 -11.37 -10.41
CA MET A 104 -8.99 -11.37 -11.86
C MET A 104 -7.68 -12.09 -12.20
N GLU A 105 -6.69 -12.02 -11.31
CA GLU A 105 -5.39 -12.70 -11.44
C GLU A 105 -5.46 -14.19 -11.07
N ASP A 106 -6.57 -14.68 -10.51
CA ASP A 106 -6.73 -16.09 -10.18
C ASP A 106 -6.80 -16.94 -11.46
N PRO A 107 -5.81 -17.82 -11.71
CA PRO A 107 -5.73 -18.63 -12.93
C PRO A 107 -6.93 -19.57 -13.11
N SER A 108 -7.70 -19.85 -12.06
CA SER A 108 -8.95 -20.61 -12.15
C SER A 108 -10.04 -19.90 -12.96
N ILE A 109 -10.02 -18.57 -13.07
CA ILE A 109 -10.96 -17.78 -13.89
C ILE A 109 -10.49 -17.70 -15.37
N SER A 110 -9.19 -17.68 -15.60
CA SER A 110 -8.59 -17.77 -16.95
C SER A 110 -8.94 -19.10 -17.65
N CYS A 111 -8.93 -20.21 -16.91
CA CYS A 111 -9.19 -21.54 -17.46
C CYS A 111 -10.67 -21.79 -17.82
N GLN A 112 -11.63 -21.07 -17.22
CA GLN A 112 -13.06 -21.25 -17.54
C GLN A 112 -13.49 -20.54 -18.85
N ARG A 113 -12.65 -19.63 -19.38
CA ARG A 113 -12.98 -18.85 -20.58
C ARG A 113 -12.46 -19.45 -21.89
N PHE A 114 -11.57 -20.44 -21.82
CA PHE A 114 -11.06 -21.20 -22.97
C PHE A 114 -11.34 -22.70 -22.81
N ARG A 115 -12.63 -23.08 -22.80
CA ARG A 115 -13.05 -24.46 -23.04
C ARG A 115 -12.93 -24.74 -24.55
N TRP A 116 -11.72 -25.01 -25.03
CA TRP A 116 -11.53 -25.64 -26.33
C TRP A 116 -12.15 -27.05 -26.25
N LYS A 117 -13.29 -27.23 -26.92
CA LYS A 117 -13.78 -28.57 -27.27
C LYS A 117 -12.81 -29.11 -28.31
N CYS A 118 -12.05 -30.14 -27.95
CA CYS A 118 -11.62 -31.14 -28.92
C CYS A 118 -12.84 -32.02 -29.26
#